data_AF-A0A1J6HT91-F1
#
_entry.id   AF-A0A1J6HT91-F1
#
_cell.length_a   1.000
_cell.length_b   1.000
_cell.length_c   1.000
_cell.angle_alpha   90.00
_cell.angle_beta   90.00
_cell.angle_gamma   90.00
#
_symmetry.space_group_name_H-M   'P 1'
#
loop_
_entity.id
_entity.type
_entity.pdbx_description
1 polymer ?
#
loop_
_entity_poly.entity_id
_entity_poly.type
_entity_poly.pdbx_seq_one_letter_code
_entity_poly.pdbx_strand_id
1 'polypeptide(L)'
;SNLDLTLRVEKSPIPTESHTPEDKWERSNRLSLMFIKAHIRQSIRGSIPNSDKVKTYMKAIVEQFVSFDKALASTMKRLSSMTFDRSRTVREHIMEMRNISAKLKSLEVDMSEPFLVHFILNSLPAEYGPFKISYNTHKDKWSITELLTMCV
;
A
#
# COMPACT_ATOMS: atom_id res chain seq x y z
N SER A 1 -1.01 -7.99 34.44
CA SER A 1 -1.24 -6.58 34.04
C SER A 1 -2.44 -6.50 33.12
N ASN A 2 -3.42 -5.64 33.40
CA ASN A 2 -4.59 -5.44 32.54
C ASN A 2 -4.24 -4.41 31.45
N LEU A 3 -3.91 -4.90 30.26
CA LEU A 3 -3.37 -4.09 29.14
C LEU A 3 -4.46 -3.27 28.45
N ASP A 4 -5.70 -3.72 28.48
CA ASP A 4 -6.82 -3.14 27.76
C ASP A 4 -7.68 -2.18 28.61
N LEU A 5 -7.32 -1.94 29.87
CA LEU A 5 -7.99 -0.99 30.77
C LEU A 5 -8.18 0.39 30.11
N THR A 6 -7.13 0.87 29.44
CA THR A 6 -7.10 2.15 28.72
C THR A 6 -8.04 2.20 27.49
N LEU A 7 -8.42 1.03 26.94
CA LEU A 7 -9.37 0.94 25.84
C LEU A 7 -10.82 0.99 26.33
N ARG A 8 -11.08 0.46 27.53
CA ARG A 8 -12.41 0.38 28.13
C ARG A 8 -12.81 1.61 28.95
N VAL A 9 -11.85 2.31 29.55
CA VAL A 9 -12.07 3.40 30.50
C VAL A 9 -11.44 4.70 30.00
N GLU A 10 -12.19 5.81 30.02
CA GLU A 10 -11.67 7.15 29.74
C GLU A 10 -10.79 7.66 30.88
N LYS A 11 -9.78 8.49 30.54
CA LYS A 11 -8.94 9.12 31.57
C LYS A 11 -9.81 10.09 32.37
N SER A 12 -9.89 9.88 33.69
CA SER A 12 -10.64 10.76 34.59
C SER A 12 -9.97 12.14 34.64
N PRO A 13 -10.73 13.25 34.58
CA PRO A 13 -10.17 14.60 34.62
C PRO A 13 -9.76 15.09 36.01
N ILE A 14 -10.07 14.34 37.08
CA ILE A 14 -9.83 14.76 38.47
C ILE A 14 -8.74 13.86 39.09
N PRO A 15 -7.65 14.43 39.63
CA PRO A 15 -6.69 13.66 40.42
C PRO A 15 -7.35 13.28 41.74
N THR A 16 -7.72 12.01 41.92
CA THR A 16 -8.06 11.50 43.24
C THR A 16 -6.75 11.23 43.99
N GLU A 17 -6.58 11.82 45.17
CA GLU A 17 -5.38 11.77 46.04
C GLU A 17 -5.03 10.36 46.58
N SER A 18 -5.13 9.32 45.76
CA SER A 18 -4.75 7.95 46.13
C SER A 18 -4.06 7.25 44.95
N HIS A 19 -2.92 6.61 45.22
CA HIS A 19 -2.02 5.89 44.31
C HIS A 19 -2.61 4.67 43.56
N THR A 20 -3.88 4.66 43.14
CA THR A 20 -4.60 3.39 42.87
C THR A 20 -5.27 3.23 41.50
N PRO A 21 -5.84 4.25 40.81
CA PRO A 21 -6.45 4.07 39.48
C PRO A 21 -5.71 4.76 38.32
N GLU A 22 -5.23 5.99 38.51
CA GLU A 22 -4.61 6.80 37.45
C GLU A 22 -3.27 6.22 37.01
N ASP A 23 -2.44 5.81 37.97
CA ASP A 23 -1.16 5.11 37.72
C ASP A 23 -1.34 3.80 36.95
N LYS A 24 -2.44 3.07 37.24
CA LYS A 24 -2.77 1.83 36.53
C LYS A 24 -3.21 2.10 35.10
N TRP A 25 -4.01 3.16 34.89
CA TRP A 25 -4.43 3.57 33.56
C TRP A 25 -3.24 4.02 32.71
N GLU A 26 -2.36 4.86 33.26
CA GLU A 26 -1.19 5.38 32.54
C GLU A 26 -0.20 4.26 32.18
N ARG A 27 0.03 3.32 33.12
CA ARG A 27 0.83 2.12 32.85
C ARG A 27 0.22 1.26 31.74
N SER A 28 -1.10 1.07 31.77
CA SER A 28 -1.84 0.31 30.75
C SER A 28 -1.75 0.98 29.38
N ASN A 29 -1.95 2.30 29.32
CA ASN A 29 -1.81 3.14 28.13
C ASN A 29 -0.42 3.04 27.50
N ARG A 30 0.64 3.23 28.30
CA ARG A 30 2.04 3.12 27.83
C ARG A 30 2.36 1.74 27.28
N LEU A 31 1.99 0.68 28.01
CA LEU A 31 2.26 -0.70 27.58
C LEU A 31 1.51 -1.04 26.29
N SER A 32 0.24 -0.61 26.16
CA SER A 32 -0.56 -0.83 24.96
C SER A 32 0.00 -0.10 23.74
N LEU A 33 0.40 1.17 23.91
CA LEU A 33 1.07 1.92 22.85
C LEU A 33 2.36 1.24 22.39
N MET A 34 3.20 0.78 23.33
CA MET A 34 4.42 0.03 22.99
C MET A 34 4.09 -1.25 22.22
N PHE A 35 3.12 -2.03 22.70
CA PHE A 35 2.71 -3.27 22.07
C PHE A 35 2.18 -3.05 20.65
N ILE A 36 1.26 -2.10 20.47
CA ILE A 36 0.69 -1.77 19.15
C ILE A 36 1.80 -1.28 18.21
N LYS A 37 2.62 -0.31 18.62
CA LYS A 37 3.72 0.25 17.80
C LYS A 37 4.75 -0.80 17.39
N ALA A 38 4.92 -1.86 18.17
CA ALA A 38 5.82 -2.97 17.86
C ALA A 38 5.26 -3.94 16.81
N HIS A 39 3.93 -4.07 16.70
CA HIS A 39 3.29 -5.08 15.84
C HIS A 39 2.68 -4.51 14.55
N ILE A 40 2.48 -3.19 14.47
CA ILE A 40 2.04 -2.57 13.21
C ILE A 40 3.18 -2.51 12.19
N ARG A 41 2.84 -2.64 10.92
CA ARG A 41 3.80 -2.56 9.81
C ARG A 41 4.47 -1.19 9.78
N GLN A 42 5.76 -1.17 9.43
CA GLN A 42 6.55 0.06 9.43
C GLN A 42 6.02 1.13 8.46
N SER A 43 5.48 0.72 7.31
CA SER A 43 4.83 1.61 6.32
C SER A 43 3.63 2.36 6.91
N ILE A 44 2.82 1.65 7.69
CA ILE A 44 1.65 2.21 8.38
C ILE A 44 2.11 3.07 9.56
N ARG A 45 3.06 2.58 10.37
CA ARG A 45 3.61 3.30 11.53
C ARG A 45 4.22 4.65 11.13
N GLY A 46 4.99 4.70 10.04
CA GLY A 46 5.64 5.93 9.57
C GLY A 46 4.66 6.98 9.05
N SER A 47 3.42 6.58 8.72
CA SER A 47 2.38 7.47 8.21
C SER A 47 1.45 8.01 9.30
N ILE A 48 1.55 7.50 10.53
CA ILE A 48 0.67 7.87 11.65
C ILE A 48 1.39 8.86 12.57
N PRO A 49 0.78 10.02 12.88
CA PRO A 49 1.29 10.95 13.89
C PRO A 49 1.50 10.26 15.24
N ASN A 50 2.56 10.64 15.96
CA ASN A 50 2.76 10.11 17.29
C ASN A 50 1.63 10.55 18.24
N SER A 51 1.24 9.68 19.17
CA SER A 51 0.22 9.98 20.17
C SER A 51 0.58 9.33 21.50
N ASP A 52 0.29 10.06 22.57
CA ASP A 52 0.45 9.63 23.95
C ASP A 52 -0.78 8.89 24.48
N LYS A 53 -1.88 8.83 23.71
CA LYS A 53 -3.10 8.09 24.07
C LYS A 53 -3.33 6.95 23.09
N VAL A 54 -3.47 5.74 23.62
CA VAL A 54 -3.70 4.54 22.80
C VAL A 54 -4.97 4.66 21.95
N LYS A 55 -6.06 5.23 22.49
CA LYS A 55 -7.33 5.36 21.75
C LYS A 55 -7.17 6.26 20.52
N THR A 56 -6.49 7.39 20.68
CA THR A 56 -6.18 8.31 19.58
C THR A 56 -5.28 7.64 18.55
N TYR A 57 -4.26 6.91 19.01
CA TYR A 57 -3.36 6.16 18.12
C TYR A 57 -4.12 5.07 17.33
N MET A 58 -5.00 4.31 17.97
CA MET A 58 -5.83 3.29 17.31
C MET A 58 -6.77 3.90 16.27
N LYS A 59 -7.39 5.04 16.57
CA LYS A 59 -8.24 5.74 15.59
C LYS A 59 -7.43 6.12 14.35
N ALA A 60 -6.23 6.67 14.53
CA ALA A 60 -5.34 7.02 13.43
C ALA A 60 -4.89 5.79 12.61
N ILE A 61 -4.68 4.64 13.27
CA ILE A 61 -4.42 3.36 12.59
C ILE A 61 -5.59 2.99 11.67
N VAL A 62 -6.82 3.00 12.19
CA VAL A 62 -8.03 2.67 11.41
C VAL A 62 -8.18 3.59 10.20
N GLU A 63 -8.03 4.89 10.39
CA GLU A 63 -8.09 5.88 9.30
C GLU A 63 -6.99 5.63 8.24
N GLN A 64 -5.78 5.29 8.67
CA GLN A 64 -4.68 4.98 7.77
C GLN A 64 -4.94 3.72 6.93
N PHE A 65 -5.54 2.68 7.52
CA PHE A 65 -5.94 1.48 6.78
C PHE A 65 -7.00 1.79 5.72
N VAL A 66 -8.02 2.59 6.05
CA VAL A 66 -9.04 3.01 5.06
C VAL A 66 -8.41 3.78 3.90
N SER A 67 -7.46 4.68 4.20
CA SER A 67 -6.71 5.42 3.18
C SER A 67 -5.88 4.50 2.29
N PHE A 68 -5.19 3.53 2.90
CA PHE A 68 -4.39 2.53 2.20
C PHE A 68 -5.25 1.67 1.26
N ASP A 69 -6.37 1.13 1.74
CA ASP A 69 -7.29 0.31 0.93
C ASP A 69 -7.86 1.10 -0.25
N LYS A 70 -8.22 2.37 -0.04
CA LYS A 70 -8.68 3.25 -1.11
C LYS A 70 -7.58 3.51 -2.14
N ALA A 71 -6.34 3.73 -1.71
CA ALA A 71 -5.19 3.92 -2.59
C ALA A 71 -4.90 2.63 -3.39
N LEU A 72 -5.00 1.46 -2.76
CA LEU A 72 -4.85 0.17 -3.41
C LEU A 72 -5.93 -0.06 -4.47
N ALA A 73 -7.19 0.08 -4.09
CA ALA A 73 -8.33 -0.13 -5.00
C ALA A 73 -8.28 0.82 -6.21
N SER A 74 -8.01 2.11 -5.99
CA SER A 74 -7.90 3.08 -7.08
C SER A 74 -6.70 2.82 -7.99
N THR A 75 -5.56 2.38 -7.45
CA THR A 75 -4.37 2.05 -8.24
C THR A 75 -4.58 0.77 -9.05
N MET A 76 -5.17 -0.27 -8.45
CA MET A 76 -5.56 -1.50 -9.15
C MET A 76 -6.56 -1.23 -10.27
N LYS A 77 -7.59 -0.43 -10.00
CA LYS A 77 -8.56 -0.01 -11.02
C LYS A 77 -7.89 0.72 -12.16
N ARG A 78 -6.98 1.65 -11.86
CA ARG A 78 -6.24 2.39 -12.88
C ARG A 78 -5.39 1.47 -13.74
N LEU A 79 -4.68 0.51 -13.13
CA LEU A 79 -3.91 -0.49 -13.89
C LEU A 79 -4.84 -1.31 -14.80
N SER A 80 -5.93 -1.84 -14.25
CA SER A 80 -6.79 -2.79 -14.96
C SER A 80 -7.59 -2.16 -16.10
N SER A 81 -7.92 -0.88 -16.00
CA SER A 81 -8.63 -0.14 -17.04
C SER A 81 -7.71 0.52 -18.06
N MET A 82 -6.40 0.45 -17.88
CA MET A 82 -5.45 1.18 -18.72
C MET A 82 -5.30 0.49 -20.07
N THR A 83 -5.69 1.19 -21.13
CA THR A 83 -5.48 0.79 -22.52
C THR A 83 -4.69 1.88 -23.24
N PHE A 84 -4.00 1.50 -24.31
CA PHE A 84 -3.28 2.46 -25.13
C PHE A 84 -4.25 3.17 -26.09
N ASP A 85 -4.42 4.47 -25.90
CA ASP A 85 -5.40 5.33 -26.56
C ASP A 85 -4.82 6.19 -27.70
N ARG A 86 -3.55 5.96 -28.06
CA ARG A 86 -2.79 6.72 -29.07
C ARG A 86 -2.58 8.21 -28.78
N SER A 87 -2.91 8.69 -27.58
CA SER A 87 -2.66 10.08 -27.17
C SER A 87 -1.18 10.39 -26.93
N ARG A 88 -0.35 9.35 -26.87
CA ARG A 88 1.07 9.37 -26.49
C ARG A 88 1.82 8.22 -27.15
N THR A 89 3.12 8.14 -26.96
CA THR A 89 3.94 7.04 -27.48
C THR A 89 3.72 5.75 -26.69
N VAL A 90 3.96 4.61 -27.35
CA VAL A 90 3.93 3.28 -26.71
C VAL A 90 4.94 3.21 -25.55
N ARG A 91 6.11 3.83 -25.72
CA ARG A 91 7.13 3.93 -24.68
C ARG A 91 6.60 4.62 -23.41
N GLU A 92 5.91 5.74 -23.56
CA GLU A 92 5.30 6.47 -22.44
C GLU A 92 4.20 5.65 -21.76
N HIS A 93 3.43 4.89 -22.54
CA HIS A 93 2.42 3.98 -22.01
C HIS A 93 3.05 2.86 -21.15
N ILE A 94 4.08 2.18 -21.66
CA ILE A 94 4.84 1.15 -20.93
C ILE A 94 5.41 1.71 -19.63
N MET A 95 6.04 2.89 -19.69
CA MET A 95 6.60 3.56 -18.52
C MET A 95 5.55 3.89 -17.47
N GLU A 96 4.38 4.39 -17.87
CA GLU A 96 3.31 4.66 -16.91
C GLU A 96 2.77 3.37 -16.26
N MET A 97 2.60 2.28 -17.01
CA MET A 97 2.18 0.98 -16.44
C MET A 97 3.24 0.43 -15.46
N ARG A 98 4.53 0.57 -15.79
CA ARG A 98 5.63 0.26 -14.87
C ARG A 98 5.55 1.08 -13.58
N ASN A 99 5.30 2.38 -13.70
CA ASN A 99 5.18 3.27 -12.54
C ASN A 99 3.97 2.90 -11.66
N ILE A 100 2.84 2.52 -12.27
CA ILE A 100 1.67 2.01 -11.53
C ILE A 100 2.01 0.71 -10.80
N SER A 101 2.72 -0.21 -11.45
CA SER A 101 3.19 -1.45 -10.81
C SER A 101 4.13 -1.17 -9.63
N ALA A 102 5.07 -0.23 -9.76
CA ALA A 102 5.94 0.18 -8.66
C ALA A 102 5.13 0.78 -7.49
N LYS A 103 4.09 1.55 -7.79
CA LYS A 103 3.16 2.06 -6.77
C LYS A 103 2.39 0.92 -6.09
N LEU A 104 1.92 -0.08 -6.83
CA LEU A 104 1.28 -1.26 -6.24
C LEU A 104 2.23 -2.03 -5.32
N LYS A 105 3.51 -2.14 -5.69
CA LYS A 105 4.54 -2.76 -4.81
C LYS A 105 4.68 -2.01 -3.49
N SER A 106 4.60 -0.67 -3.49
CA SER A 106 4.57 0.12 -2.25
C SER A 106 3.30 -0.08 -1.41
N LEU A 107 2.22 -0.55 -2.05
CA LEU A 107 0.95 -0.96 -1.44
C LEU A 107 0.90 -2.48 -1.21
N GLU A 108 2.07 -3.11 -1.11
CA GLU A 108 2.26 -4.54 -0.84
C GLU A 108 1.66 -5.52 -1.87
N VAL A 109 1.33 -5.02 -3.07
CA VAL A 109 0.97 -5.86 -4.20
C VAL A 109 2.17 -5.93 -5.14
N ASP A 110 2.95 -7.00 -5.00
CA ASP A 110 4.10 -7.25 -5.87
C ASP A 110 3.65 -8.04 -7.11
N MET A 111 3.87 -7.46 -8.28
CA MET A 111 3.61 -8.13 -9.55
C MET A 111 4.92 -8.61 -10.14
N SER A 112 4.97 -9.90 -10.52
CA SER A 112 6.13 -10.42 -11.24
C SER A 112 6.32 -9.67 -12.56
N GLU A 113 7.56 -9.44 -12.95
CA GLU A 113 7.89 -8.76 -14.19
C GLU A 113 7.27 -9.44 -15.43
N PRO A 114 7.28 -10.79 -15.57
CA PRO A 114 6.58 -11.46 -16.67
C PRO A 114 5.09 -11.18 -16.72
N PHE A 115 4.43 -11.12 -15.56
CA PHE A 115 3.00 -10.80 -15.51
C PHE A 115 2.75 -9.37 -15.99
N LEU A 116 3.58 -8.41 -15.54
CA LEU A 116 3.48 -7.02 -15.97
C LEU A 116 3.70 -6.87 -17.48
N VAL A 117 4.70 -7.53 -18.05
CA VAL A 117 4.96 -7.50 -19.50
C VAL A 117 3.78 -8.05 -20.29
N HIS A 118 3.23 -9.21 -19.89
CA HIS A 118 2.01 -9.74 -20.49
C HIS A 118 0.83 -8.77 -20.38
N PHE A 119 0.67 -8.13 -19.23
CA PHE A 119 -0.42 -7.20 -18.98
C PHE A 119 -0.33 -5.96 -19.89
N ILE A 120 0.89 -5.42 -20.06
CA ILE A 120 1.17 -4.32 -20.99
C ILE A 120 0.92 -4.73 -22.45
N LEU A 121 1.35 -5.92 -22.86
CA LEU A 121 1.07 -6.39 -24.22
C LEU A 121 -0.43 -6.52 -24.50
N ASN A 122 -1.23 -6.82 -23.48
CA ASN A 122 -2.69 -6.91 -23.60
C ASN A 122 -3.40 -5.54 -23.55
N SER A 123 -2.74 -4.47 -23.10
CA SER A 123 -3.32 -3.11 -23.14
C SER A 123 -3.14 -2.43 -24.49
N LEU A 124 -2.31 -2.99 -25.39
CA LEU A 124 -2.09 -2.48 -26.74
C LEU A 124 -3.23 -2.88 -27.70
N PRO A 125 -3.60 -2.02 -28.67
CA PRO A 125 -4.59 -2.33 -29.69
C PRO A 125 -4.18 -3.51 -30.58
N ALA A 126 -5.16 -4.11 -31.27
CA ALA A 126 -4.97 -5.27 -32.15
C ALA A 126 -3.93 -5.06 -33.27
N GLU A 127 -3.68 -3.82 -33.69
CA GLU A 127 -2.64 -3.47 -34.68
C GLU A 127 -1.22 -3.81 -34.20
N TYR A 128 -1.00 -3.90 -32.89
CA TYR A 128 0.24 -4.39 -32.28
C TYR A 128 0.29 -5.93 -32.19
N GLY A 129 -0.62 -6.64 -32.87
CA GLY A 129 -0.67 -8.10 -32.95
C GLY A 129 0.68 -8.75 -33.29
N PRO A 130 1.45 -8.28 -34.30
CA PRO A 130 2.77 -8.82 -34.61
C PRO A 130 3.75 -8.72 -33.43
N PHE A 131 3.67 -7.66 -32.63
CA PHE A 131 4.51 -7.46 -31.46
C PHE A 131 4.20 -8.50 -30.36
N LYS A 132 2.92 -8.77 -30.13
CA LYS A 132 2.47 -9.82 -29.20
C LYS A 132 2.84 -11.22 -29.68
N ILE A 133 2.77 -11.48 -30.99
CA ILE A 133 3.23 -12.74 -31.59
C ILE A 133 4.73 -12.91 -31.36
N SER A 134 5.54 -11.88 -31.62
CA SER A 134 6.99 -11.89 -31.37
C SER A 134 7.30 -12.27 -29.93
N TYR A 135 6.65 -11.62 -28.94
CA TYR A 135 6.83 -11.98 -27.54
C TYR A 135 6.48 -13.46 -27.25
N ASN A 136 5.36 -13.96 -27.78
CA ASN A 136 4.91 -15.34 -27.51
C ASN A 136 5.78 -16.42 -28.18
N THR A 137 6.46 -16.09 -29.29
CA THR A 137 7.34 -17.02 -30.00
C THR A 137 8.78 -16.99 -29.51
N HIS A 138 9.16 -15.98 -28.70
CA HIS A 138 10.46 -15.96 -28.05
C HIS A 138 10.53 -17.00 -26.93
N LYS A 139 11.65 -17.72 -26.89
CA LYS A 139 11.90 -18.76 -25.88
C LYS A 139 12.10 -18.17 -24.48
N ASP A 140 12.71 -16.99 -24.41
CA ASP A 140 12.97 -16.27 -23.17
C ASP A 140 11.89 -15.21 -22.93
N LYS A 141 11.50 -15.04 -21.66
CA LYS A 141 10.51 -14.04 -21.25
C LYS A 141 11.14 -12.66 -21.28
N TRP A 142 10.51 -11.72 -21.98
CA TRP A 142 11.00 -10.35 -22.01
C TRP A 142 10.87 -9.68 -20.64
N SER A 143 11.85 -8.86 -20.32
CA SER A 143 11.84 -7.82 -19.30
C SER A 143 11.15 -6.55 -19.80
N ILE A 144 10.83 -5.64 -18.89
CA ILE A 144 10.30 -4.31 -19.25
C ILE A 144 11.34 -3.52 -20.06
N THR A 145 12.63 -3.71 -19.77
CA THR A 145 13.71 -3.06 -20.51
C THR A 145 13.75 -3.53 -21.95
N GLU A 146 13.68 -4.84 -22.20
CA GLU A 146 13.63 -5.41 -23.55
C GLU A 146 12.38 -4.93 -24.30
N LEU A 147 11.22 -4.94 -23.63
CA LEU A 147 9.97 -4.41 -24.20
C LEU A 147 10.15 -2.96 -24.68
N LEU A 148 10.78 -2.10 -23.86
CA LEU A 148 11.05 -0.70 -24.21
C LEU A 148 12.04 -0.55 -25.37
N THR A 149 12.96 -1.48 -25.57
CA THR A 149 13.91 -1.46 -26.70
C THR A 149 13.28 -1.91 -28.01
N MET A 150 12.25 -2.75 -27.96
CA MET A 150 11.56 -3.26 -29.14
C MET A 150 10.48 -2.30 -29.66
N CYS A 151 10.12 -1.26 -28.90
CA CYS A 151 9.15 -0.23 -29.28
C CYS A 151 9.79 1.03 -29.90
N VAL A 152 10.87 0.88 -30.67
CA VAL A 152 11.56 1.97 -31.39
C VAL A 152 10.94 2.20 -32.77
#